data_AF-A0A0C2J3B0-F1
#
_entry.id   AF-A0A0C2J3B0-F1
#
_cell.length_a   1.000
_cell.length_b   1.000
_cell.length_c   1.000
_cell.angle_alpha   90.00
_cell.angle_beta   90.00
_cell.angle_gamma   90.00
#
_symmetry.space_group_name_H-M   'P 1'
#
loop_
_entity.id
_entity.type
_entity.pdbx_description
1 polymer ?
#
loop_
_entity_poly.entity_id
_entity_poly.type
_entity_poly.pdbx_seq_one_letter_code
_entity_poly.pdbx_strand_id
1 'polypeptide(L)'
;MIDRTCHSDDFEIWYERRYFGKCFRGKEVSYVKKKPLAMCIDNRTVILPTIKPCPCSIEDFNCKPNYYHEDVLCVMDPFRNFTESNKICRDGGKPLIRWNGYDNSLHRFQKLDTELCIPRSIGIDKFSKYADYCISNST
;
A
#
# COMPACT_ATOMS: atom_id res chain seq x y z
N MET A 1 6.00 -36.84 27.43
CA MET A 1 6.74 -35.57 27.23
C MET A 1 7.08 -35.45 25.76
N ILE A 2 6.95 -34.26 25.19
CA ILE A 2 7.45 -34.00 23.83
C ILE A 2 8.95 -33.72 23.97
N ASP A 3 9.79 -34.60 23.42
CA ASP A 3 11.27 -34.54 23.51
C ASP A 3 11.93 -34.13 22.18
N ARG A 4 11.13 -33.60 21.24
CA ARG A 4 11.58 -33.24 19.90
C ARG A 4 11.68 -31.73 19.74
N THR A 5 12.82 -31.24 19.26
CA THR A 5 12.97 -29.85 18.80
C THR A 5 12.32 -29.66 17.42
N CYS A 6 11.75 -28.49 17.15
CA CYS A 6 11.12 -28.23 15.85
C CYS A 6 12.14 -28.15 14.71
N HIS A 7 11.79 -28.72 13.55
CA HIS A 7 12.54 -28.63 12.30
C HIS A 7 11.83 -27.72 11.28
N SER A 8 12.46 -27.43 10.14
CA SER A 8 11.96 -26.46 9.16
C SER A 8 10.56 -26.78 8.63
N ASP A 9 10.19 -28.05 8.56
CA ASP A 9 8.89 -28.57 8.16
C ASP A 9 7.77 -28.35 9.19
N ASP A 10 8.12 -28.11 10.45
CA ASP A 10 7.19 -27.75 11.53
C ASP A 10 6.76 -26.29 11.49
N PHE A 11 7.35 -25.48 10.59
CA PHE A 11 7.07 -24.07 10.46
C PHE A 11 6.32 -23.75 9.17
N GLU A 12 5.63 -22.62 9.17
CA GLU A 12 4.96 -22.03 8.03
C GLU A 12 5.32 -20.54 7.90
N ILE A 13 5.29 -20.04 6.67
CA ILE A 13 5.43 -18.61 6.41
C ILE A 13 4.08 -17.97 6.72
N TRP A 14 4.08 -17.08 7.70
CA TRP A 14 2.92 -16.30 8.08
C TRP A 14 3.14 -14.84 7.66
N TYR A 15 2.27 -14.34 6.77
CA TYR A 15 2.31 -12.97 6.30
C TYR A 15 1.53 -12.05 7.23
N GLU A 16 2.00 -10.82 7.39
CA GLU A 16 1.23 -9.81 8.09
C GLU A 16 -0.08 -9.52 7.35
N ARG A 17 -1.21 -9.57 8.06
CA ARG A 17 -2.53 -9.38 7.44
C ARG A 17 -2.72 -7.94 7.00
N ARG A 18 -3.07 -7.74 5.74
CA ARG A 18 -3.42 -6.44 5.14
C ARG A 18 -4.79 -6.54 4.48
N TYR A 19 -5.39 -5.38 4.20
CA TYR A 19 -6.69 -5.31 3.53
C TYR A 19 -6.56 -5.77 2.07
N PHE A 20 -5.49 -5.38 1.37
CA PHE A 20 -5.25 -5.78 -0.02
C PHE A 20 -3.89 -6.46 -0.20
N GLY A 21 -3.90 -7.79 -0.36
CA GLY A 21 -2.69 -8.54 -0.65
C GLY A 21 -1.72 -8.59 0.54
N LYS A 22 -0.41 -8.60 0.26
CA LYS A 22 0.67 -8.77 1.25
C LYS A 22 1.59 -7.56 1.39
N CYS A 23 1.41 -6.56 0.52
CA CYS A 23 2.25 -5.39 0.42
C CYS A 23 1.69 -4.25 1.24
N PHE A 24 2.54 -3.61 2.02
CA PHE A 24 2.18 -2.41 2.77
C PHE A 24 3.38 -1.49 2.92
N ARG A 25 3.18 -0.24 2.58
CA ARG A 25 4.18 0.83 2.48
C ARG A 25 5.41 0.37 1.69
N GLY A 26 5.18 -0.29 0.56
CA GLY A 26 6.24 -0.85 -0.29
C GLY A 26 7.03 -2.02 0.32
N LYS A 27 6.50 -2.66 1.37
CA LYS A 27 7.11 -3.83 2.01
C LYS A 27 6.14 -4.99 2.16
N GLU A 28 6.61 -6.18 1.86
CA GLU A 28 6.00 -7.44 2.25
C GLU A 28 6.71 -7.96 3.49
N VAL A 29 5.97 -8.11 4.59
CA VAL A 29 6.50 -8.59 5.87
C VAL A 29 5.97 -9.99 6.16
N SER A 30 6.88 -10.90 6.46
CA SER A 30 6.55 -12.30 6.76
C SER A 30 7.37 -12.84 7.93
N TYR A 31 6.81 -13.82 8.64
CA TYR A 31 7.40 -14.46 9.80
C TYR A 31 7.41 -15.97 9.62
N VAL A 32 8.36 -16.64 10.26
CA VAL A 32 8.40 -18.10 10.31
C VAL A 32 7.73 -18.55 11.61
N LYS A 33 6.46 -18.95 11.50
CA LYS A 33 5.60 -19.32 12.63
C LYS A 33 5.54 -20.84 12.76
N LYS A 34 5.53 -21.36 13.98
CA LYS A 34 5.32 -22.79 14.24
C LYS A 34 3.89 -23.18 13.83
N LYS A 35 3.73 -24.26 13.08
CA LYS A 35 2.42 -24.80 12.70
C LYS A 35 1.65 -25.20 13.97
N PRO A 36 0.33 -24.93 14.04
CA PRO A 36 -0.47 -25.27 15.22
C PRO A 36 -0.43 -26.75 15.61
N LEU A 37 -0.31 -27.64 14.62
CA LEU A 37 -0.32 -29.09 14.80
C LEU A 37 1.08 -29.71 14.99
N ALA A 38 2.15 -28.90 14.93
CA ALA A 38 3.51 -29.42 15.10
C ALA A 38 3.77 -29.76 16.58
N MET A 39 4.00 -31.05 16.86
CA MET A 39 4.31 -31.57 18.20
C MET A 39 5.82 -31.53 18.45
N CYS A 40 6.36 -30.33 18.64
CA CYS A 40 7.78 -30.07 18.88
C CYS A 40 8.00 -28.83 19.76
N ILE A 41 9.19 -28.68 20.33
CA ILE A 41 9.60 -27.51 21.11
C ILE A 41 10.34 -26.54 20.19
N ASP A 42 9.86 -25.29 20.11
CA ASP A 42 10.54 -24.21 19.41
C ASP A 42 11.54 -23.55 20.36
N ASN A 43 12.83 -23.79 20.14
CA ASN A 43 13.91 -23.26 20.98
C ASN A 43 14.37 -21.86 20.55
N ARG A 44 13.71 -21.22 19.58
CA ARG A 44 14.07 -19.87 19.13
C ARG A 44 13.70 -18.85 20.19
N THR A 45 14.68 -18.05 20.61
CA THR A 45 14.49 -16.94 21.56
C THR A 45 14.06 -15.65 20.90
N VAL A 46 14.37 -15.48 19.60
CA VAL A 46 14.03 -14.30 18.80
C VAL A 46 13.48 -14.74 17.45
N ILE A 47 12.37 -14.15 17.02
CA ILE A 47 11.79 -14.34 15.69
C ILE A 47 11.96 -13.02 14.92
N LEU A 48 12.81 -13.02 13.91
CA LEU A 48 13.02 -11.86 13.05
C LEU A 48 12.07 -11.90 11.85
N PRO A 49 11.49 -10.76 11.45
CA PRO A 49 10.71 -10.68 10.23
C PRO A 49 11.61 -10.78 8.99
N THR A 50 11.10 -11.43 7.94
CA THR A 50 11.63 -11.29 6.59
C THR A 50 10.88 -10.17 5.88
N ILE A 51 11.61 -9.14 5.48
CA ILE A 51 11.08 -7.95 4.80
C ILE A 51 11.55 -7.98 3.35
N LYS A 52 10.62 -7.94 2.40
CA LYS A 52 10.92 -7.82 0.97
C LYS A 52 10.33 -6.52 0.41
N PRO A 53 11.05 -5.80 -0.46
CA PRO A 53 10.49 -4.63 -1.12
C PRO A 53 9.40 -5.07 -2.11
N CYS A 54 8.36 -4.26 -2.28
CA CYS A 54 7.33 -4.52 -3.26
C CYS A 54 6.68 -3.23 -3.80
N PRO A 55 5.93 -3.29 -4.92
CA PRO A 55 5.24 -2.14 -5.47
C PRO A 55 4.20 -1.59 -4.49
N CYS A 56 4.03 -0.28 -4.49
CA CYS A 56 3.07 0.38 -3.60
C CYS A 56 1.64 0.18 -4.10
N SER A 57 0.72 -0.04 -3.17
CA SER A 57 -0.72 -0.14 -3.41
C SER A 57 -1.42 1.14 -2.94
N ILE A 58 -2.75 1.24 -3.12
CA ILE A 58 -3.49 2.43 -2.66
C ILE A 58 -3.36 2.69 -1.17
N GLU A 59 -3.36 1.61 -0.41
CA GLU A 59 -3.43 1.66 1.05
C GLU A 59 -2.16 2.27 1.67
N ASP A 60 -1.12 2.46 0.85
CA ASP A 60 0.14 3.11 1.20
C ASP A 60 0.05 4.65 1.20
N PHE A 61 -1.08 5.21 0.74
CA PHE A 61 -1.30 6.64 0.59
C PHE A 61 -2.44 7.15 1.48
N ASN A 62 -2.22 8.31 2.09
CA ASN A 62 -3.27 9.04 2.81
C ASN A 62 -4.05 9.98 1.89
N CYS A 63 -5.31 10.23 2.23
CA CYS A 63 -6.12 11.27 1.58
C CYS A 63 -5.57 12.68 1.84
N LYS A 64 -5.81 13.57 0.87
CA LYS A 64 -5.48 15.00 0.97
C LYS A 64 -6.41 15.71 1.97
N PRO A 65 -6.02 16.90 2.47
CA PRO A 65 -6.97 17.81 3.09
C PRO A 65 -8.16 18.05 2.15
N ASN A 66 -9.38 18.12 2.70
CA ASN A 66 -10.64 18.23 1.96
C ASN A 66 -11.10 16.93 1.28
N TYR A 67 -10.44 15.80 1.54
CA TYR A 67 -10.88 14.48 1.09
C TYR A 67 -10.97 13.55 2.30
N TYR A 68 -11.97 12.67 2.33
CA TYR A 68 -12.12 11.63 3.33
C TYR A 68 -12.05 10.24 2.68
N HIS A 69 -11.75 9.23 3.48
CA HIS A 69 -11.76 7.84 3.01
C HIS A 69 -13.20 7.35 2.86
N GLU A 70 -13.55 6.91 1.65
CA GLU A 70 -14.74 6.12 1.36
C GLU A 70 -14.26 4.78 0.78
N ASP A 71 -14.38 3.73 1.58
CA ASP A 71 -13.73 2.43 1.39
C ASP A 71 -12.21 2.56 1.15
N VAL A 72 -11.78 2.23 -0.07
CA VAL A 72 -10.37 2.34 -0.47
C VAL A 72 -10.05 3.65 -1.14
N LEU A 73 -11.04 4.47 -1.51
CA LEU A 73 -10.84 5.67 -2.31
C LEU A 73 -10.90 6.93 -1.44
N CYS A 74 -10.13 7.93 -1.86
CA CYS A 74 -10.28 9.27 -1.32
C CYS A 74 -11.37 10.01 -2.07
N VAL A 75 -12.40 10.46 -1.37
CA VAL A 75 -13.50 11.23 -1.94
C VAL A 75 -13.54 12.65 -1.39
N MET A 76 -13.88 13.62 -2.25
CA MET A 76 -13.93 15.02 -1.85
C MET A 76 -15.03 15.21 -0.83
N ASP A 77 -14.71 15.97 0.19
CA ASP A 77 -15.66 16.50 1.14
C ASP A 77 -16.60 17.48 0.41
N PRO A 78 -17.90 17.15 0.25
CA PRO A 78 -18.85 17.97 -0.50
C PRO A 78 -19.11 19.34 0.16
N PHE A 79 -18.69 19.53 1.42
CA PHE A 79 -18.84 20.79 2.14
C PHE A 79 -17.67 21.75 1.94
N ARG A 80 -16.68 21.39 1.12
CA ARG A 80 -15.51 22.23 0.80
C ARG A 80 -15.71 22.91 -0.56
N ASN A 81 -15.55 24.24 -0.61
CA ASN A 81 -15.55 25.02 -1.85
C ASN A 81 -14.24 24.85 -2.63
N PHE A 82 -13.93 23.63 -3.07
CA PHE A 82 -12.74 23.33 -3.86
C PHE A 82 -13.13 22.86 -5.27
N THR A 83 -12.62 23.54 -6.30
CA THR A 83 -12.85 23.16 -7.70
C THR A 83 -11.93 22.00 -8.08
N GLU A 84 -12.49 20.86 -8.51
CA GLU A 84 -11.68 19.76 -9.06
C GLU A 84 -10.95 20.17 -10.33
N SER A 85 -9.78 19.57 -10.58
CA SER A 85 -9.06 19.78 -11.84
C SER A 85 -9.72 18.99 -12.97
N ASN A 86 -10.00 19.64 -14.10
CA ASN A 86 -10.62 19.04 -15.30
C ASN A 86 -9.64 18.18 -16.13
N LYS A 87 -8.99 17.18 -15.52
CA LYS A 87 -8.07 16.27 -16.22
C LYS A 87 -8.82 15.05 -16.79
N ILE A 88 -8.37 14.56 -17.95
CA ILE A 88 -8.94 13.40 -18.65
C ILE A 88 -7.95 12.23 -18.74
N CYS A 89 -8.42 11.03 -19.04
CA CYS A 89 -7.55 9.88 -19.29
C CYS A 89 -7.23 9.70 -20.77
N ARG A 90 -6.02 9.23 -21.07
CA ARG A 90 -5.58 8.97 -22.46
C ARG A 90 -6.32 7.80 -23.10
N ASP A 91 -6.76 6.85 -22.30
CA ASP A 91 -7.42 5.60 -22.68
C ASP A 91 -8.95 5.64 -22.49
N GLY A 92 -9.53 6.81 -22.19
CA GLY A 92 -10.97 6.93 -21.92
C GLY A 92 -11.42 6.35 -20.58
N GLY A 93 -10.48 5.91 -19.73
CA GLY A 93 -10.76 5.50 -18.36
C GLY A 93 -11.28 6.65 -17.49
N LYS A 94 -11.76 6.33 -16.28
CA LYS A 94 -12.15 7.36 -15.32
C LYS A 94 -10.89 7.98 -14.71
N PRO A 95 -10.67 9.30 -14.87
CA PRO A 95 -9.50 9.95 -14.32
C PRO A 95 -9.55 9.90 -12.80
N LEU A 96 -8.52 9.28 -12.24
CA LEU A 96 -8.22 9.43 -10.83
C LEU A 96 -7.47 10.73 -10.65
N ILE A 97 -8.25 11.82 -10.67
CA ILE A 97 -7.82 13.14 -10.18
C ILE A 97 -7.37 13.05 -8.71
N ARG A 98 -7.81 11.98 -8.04
CA ARG A 98 -7.93 11.79 -6.59
C ARG A 98 -6.93 10.85 -5.94
N TRP A 99 -5.89 10.40 -6.65
CA TRP A 99 -4.89 9.56 -6.01
C TRP A 99 -3.65 10.36 -5.63
N ASN A 100 -3.38 10.26 -4.33
CA ASN A 100 -2.09 10.39 -3.68
C ASN A 100 -1.74 11.82 -3.25
N GLY A 101 -1.62 12.02 -1.93
CA GLY A 101 -1.33 13.27 -1.24
C GLY A 101 -0.07 14.03 -1.65
N TYR A 102 0.06 14.46 -2.90
CA TYR A 102 1.15 15.31 -3.37
C TYR A 102 1.01 16.69 -2.74
N ASP A 103 1.94 17.00 -1.86
CA ASP A 103 2.11 18.33 -1.29
C ASP A 103 2.80 19.23 -2.32
N ASN A 104 2.10 20.30 -2.72
CA ASN A 104 2.63 21.30 -3.66
C ASN A 104 3.85 22.04 -3.10
N SER A 105 4.00 22.13 -1.78
CA SER A 105 5.14 22.77 -1.11
C SER A 105 6.37 21.87 -1.00
N LEU A 106 6.18 20.54 -0.95
CA LEU A 106 7.27 19.56 -0.75
C LEU A 106 7.58 18.67 -1.98
N HIS A 107 6.79 18.79 -3.05
CA HIS A 107 6.95 18.02 -4.30
C HIS A 107 6.94 16.50 -4.11
N ARG A 108 6.17 15.99 -3.14
CA ARG A 108 6.09 14.55 -2.83
C ARG A 108 4.71 14.21 -2.29
N PHE A 109 4.34 12.93 -2.40
CA PHE A 109 3.26 12.38 -1.59
C PHE A 109 3.55 12.60 -0.10
N GLN A 110 2.53 12.84 0.74
CA GLN A 110 2.63 12.76 2.19
C GLN A 110 2.87 11.28 2.54
N LYS A 111 4.10 10.85 2.26
CA LYS A 111 4.61 9.52 2.52
C LYS A 111 4.50 9.32 4.03
N LEU A 112 3.89 8.22 4.44
CA LEU A 112 3.97 7.78 5.84
C LEU A 112 5.42 7.44 6.23
N ASP A 113 6.30 7.19 5.25
CA ASP A 113 7.73 7.08 5.47
C ASP A 113 8.51 7.32 4.16
N THR A 114 9.52 8.18 4.18
CA THR A 114 10.17 8.69 2.96
C THR A 114 10.97 7.66 2.16
N GLU A 115 11.30 6.52 2.77
CA GLU A 115 12.32 5.58 2.26
C GLU A 115 11.76 4.28 1.64
N LEU A 116 10.46 4.00 1.75
CA LEU A 116 9.97 2.61 1.55
C LEU A 116 9.21 2.38 0.23
N CYS A 117 8.67 3.44 -0.35
CA CYS A 117 7.94 3.41 -1.61
C CYS A 117 8.58 4.40 -2.58
N ILE A 118 9.19 3.88 -3.66
CA ILE A 118 9.58 4.66 -4.83
C ILE A 118 8.32 4.74 -5.70
N PRO A 119 7.59 5.87 -5.74
CA PRO A 119 6.54 6.00 -6.73
C PRO A 119 7.17 5.82 -8.12
N ARG A 120 6.44 5.20 -9.06
CA ARG A 120 6.79 5.36 -10.48
C ARG A 120 6.99 6.86 -10.73
N SER A 121 8.00 7.24 -11.50
CA SER A 121 8.34 8.63 -11.77
C SER A 121 7.12 9.42 -12.27
N ILE A 122 6.44 10.14 -11.38
CA ILE A 122 5.34 11.05 -11.71
C ILE A 122 5.96 12.43 -11.77
N GLY A 123 6.07 12.93 -12.98
CA GLY A 123 6.72 14.21 -13.21
C GLY A 123 6.89 14.46 -14.68
N ILE A 124 5.82 14.34 -15.47
CA ILE A 124 5.89 14.81 -16.85
C ILE A 124 5.12 16.09 -17.05
N ASP A 125 3.98 16.36 -16.41
CA ASP A 125 3.27 17.57 -16.83
C ASP A 125 2.15 18.11 -15.91
N LYS A 126 2.48 19.16 -15.14
CA LYS A 126 1.53 19.96 -14.36
C LYS A 126 0.48 20.64 -15.25
N PHE A 127 0.80 20.89 -16.52
CA PHE A 127 -0.06 21.54 -17.50
C PHE A 127 -0.73 20.54 -18.46
N SER A 128 -0.44 19.25 -18.31
CA SER A 128 -1.11 18.24 -19.11
C SER A 128 -2.58 18.20 -18.77
N LYS A 129 -3.39 18.17 -19.82
CA LYS A 129 -4.82 17.84 -19.77
C LYS A 129 -5.08 16.41 -19.28
N TYR A 130 -4.05 15.57 -19.20
CA TYR A 130 -4.16 14.17 -18.81
C TYR A 130 -3.93 13.94 -17.30
N ALA A 131 -4.73 13.04 -16.73
CA ALA A 131 -4.57 12.54 -15.37
C ALA A 131 -3.36 11.61 -15.25
N ASP A 132 -2.70 11.63 -14.09
CA ASP A 132 -1.54 10.79 -13.80
C ASP A 132 -1.94 9.32 -13.60
N TYR A 133 -3.19 9.09 -13.18
CA TYR A 133 -3.77 7.76 -12.98
C TYR A 133 -5.19 7.68 -13.55
N CYS A 134 -5.51 6.51 -14.09
CA CYS A 134 -6.78 6.19 -14.72
C CYS A 134 -7.23 4.81 -14.24
N ILE A 135 -8.50 4.66 -13.88
CA ILE A 135 -9.09 3.33 -13.67
C ILE A 135 -9.85 2.97 -14.94
N SER A 136 -9.64 1.76 -15.43
CA SER A 136 -10.50 1.14 -16.45
C SER A 136 -11.95 1.12 -15.96
N ASN A 137 -12.93 1.38 -16.83
CA ASN A 137 -14.35 1.14 -16.55
C ASN A 137 -14.68 -0.37 -16.51
N SER A 138 -13.87 -1.15 -15.79
CA SER A 138 -14.13 -2.56 -15.57
C SER A 138 -15.20 -2.66 -14.50
N THR A 139 -16.39 -3.03 -14.97
CA THR A 139 -17.58 -3.48 -14.22
C THR A 139 -17.25 -4.41 -13.07
#